data_AF-A0A529SKG9-F1
#
_entry.id   AF-A0A529SKG9-F1
#
_cell.length_a   1.000
_cell.length_b   1.000
_cell.length_c   1.000
_cell.angle_alpha   90.00
_cell.angle_beta   90.00
_cell.angle_gamma   90.00
#
_symmetry.space_group_name_H-M   'P 1'
#
loop_
_entity.id
_entity.type
_entity.pdbx_description
1 polymer ?
#
loop_
_entity_poly.entity_id
_entity_poly.type
_entity_poly.pdbx_seq_one_letter_code
_entity_poly.pdbx_strand_id
1 'polypeptide(L)'
;MYFVEQMTQNEIADVLGVGRVTIVRMLAEARARNEVKITIESELLEIVRLERALEKTFGLQQALVAPLSDPNADPVPAIAAKTGMFLSDAMKSGMRVGVGWGVTLFHTLPFISAKSLADFSVISLLGGVGVARRV
;
A
#
# COMPACT_ATOMS: atom_id res chain seq x y z
N MET A 1 18.54 -11.04 -4.90
CA MET A 1 19.55 -11.32 -3.86
C MET A 1 18.97 -11.50 -2.46
N TYR A 2 18.59 -10.46 -1.71
CA TYR A 2 18.18 -10.65 -0.29
C TYR A 2 16.87 -11.45 -0.11
N PHE A 3 15.73 -10.94 -0.61
CA PHE A 3 14.42 -11.56 -0.34
C PHE A 3 14.09 -12.77 -1.21
N VAL A 4 14.55 -12.77 -2.46
CA VAL A 4 14.21 -13.82 -3.45
C VAL A 4 15.25 -14.95 -3.45
N GLU A 5 16.54 -14.59 -3.45
CA GLU A 5 17.64 -15.56 -3.50
C GLU A 5 18.16 -15.93 -2.10
N GLN A 6 17.58 -15.36 -1.03
CA GLN A 6 17.89 -15.68 0.37
C GLN A 6 19.36 -15.47 0.77
N MET A 7 20.09 -14.61 0.05
CA MET A 7 21.47 -14.27 0.39
C MET A 7 21.53 -13.39 1.65
N THR A 8 22.55 -13.60 2.47
CA THR A 8 22.86 -12.71 3.59
C THR A 8 23.32 -11.34 3.10
N GLN A 9 23.16 -10.31 3.93
CA GLN A 9 23.64 -8.96 3.60
C GLN A 9 25.18 -8.90 3.40
N ASN A 10 25.92 -9.84 3.99
CA ASN A 10 27.36 -9.95 3.80
C ASN A 10 27.69 -10.52 2.42
N GLU A 11 27.03 -11.60 2.01
CA GLU A 11 27.23 -12.17 0.68
C GLU A 11 26.84 -11.18 -0.43
N ILE A 12 25.79 -10.38 -0.21
CA ILE A 12 25.40 -9.32 -1.15
C ILE A 12 26.45 -8.20 -1.20
N ALA A 13 27.02 -7.83 -0.06
CA ALA A 13 28.09 -6.85 0.04
C ALA A 13 29.33 -7.30 -0.75
N ASP A 14 29.70 -8.58 -0.61
CA ASP A 14 30.83 -9.17 -1.33
C ASP A 14 30.59 -9.22 -2.85
N VAL A 15 29.38 -9.59 -3.29
CA VAL A 15 29.04 -9.61 -4.72
C VAL A 15 29.00 -8.22 -5.34
N LEU A 16 28.49 -7.22 -4.62
CA LEU A 16 28.34 -5.85 -5.12
C LEU A 16 29.57 -4.95 -4.87
N GLY A 17 30.58 -5.45 -4.15
CA GLY A 17 31.80 -4.70 -3.82
C GLY A 17 31.55 -3.48 -2.92
N VAL A 18 30.52 -3.53 -2.07
CA VAL A 18 30.16 -2.43 -1.16
C VAL A 18 30.11 -2.93 0.29
N GLY A 19 30.28 -2.02 1.27
CA GLY A 19 30.20 -2.41 2.67
C GLY A 19 28.80 -2.88 3.10
N ARG A 20 28.72 -3.82 4.05
CA ARG A 20 27.46 -4.32 4.64
C ARG A 20 26.52 -3.20 5.10
N VAL A 21 27.06 -2.13 5.70
CA VAL A 21 26.27 -0.96 6.16
C VAL A 21 25.54 -0.29 4.99
N THR A 22 26.17 -0.23 3.82
CA THR A 22 25.55 0.29 2.59
C THR A 22 24.39 -0.58 2.15
N ILE A 23 24.54 -1.91 2.16
CA ILE A 23 23.45 -2.85 1.83
C ILE A 23 22.27 -2.70 2.79
N VAL A 24 22.53 -2.63 4.10
CA VAL A 24 21.49 -2.41 5.12
C VAL A 24 20.72 -1.11 4.84
N ARG A 25 21.45 -0.01 4.57
CA ARG A 25 20.85 1.28 4.26
C ARG A 25 20.02 1.22 2.98
N MET A 26 20.54 0.61 1.92
CA MET A 26 19.83 0.46 0.65
C MET A 26 18.54 -0.35 0.80
N LEU A 27 18.56 -1.46 1.56
CA LEU A 27 17.36 -2.25 1.83
C LEU A 27 16.34 -1.47 2.67
N ALA A 28 16.80 -0.69 3.65
CA ALA A 28 15.93 0.17 4.46
C ALA A 28 15.30 1.29 3.61
N GLU A 29 16.09 1.94 2.76
CA GLU A 29 15.62 2.96 1.83
C GLU A 29 14.64 2.40 0.80
N ALA A 30 14.91 1.22 0.22
CA ALA A 30 14.00 0.55 -0.71
C ALA A 30 12.65 0.22 -0.06
N ARG A 31 12.67 -0.19 1.23
CA ARG A 31 11.43 -0.35 2.03
C ARG A 31 10.73 0.99 2.25
N ALA A 32 11.46 2.03 2.63
CA ALA A 32 10.90 3.35 2.86
C ALA A 32 10.28 3.97 1.59
N ARG A 33 10.84 3.68 0.41
CA ARG A 33 10.32 4.08 -0.90
C ARG A 33 9.23 3.14 -1.45
N ASN A 34 8.81 2.12 -0.70
CA ASN A 34 7.83 1.11 -1.12
C ASN A 34 8.22 0.31 -2.38
N GLU A 35 9.51 0.24 -2.71
CA GLU A 35 10.05 -0.63 -3.76
C GLU A 35 10.00 -2.11 -3.34
N VAL A 36 10.01 -2.37 -2.03
CA VAL A 36 9.85 -3.70 -1.44
C VAL A 36 8.56 -3.76 -0.63
N LYS A 37 7.61 -4.59 -1.08
CA LYS A 37 6.36 -4.88 -0.36
C LYS A 37 6.42 -6.30 0.20
N ILE A 38 6.18 -6.45 1.50
CA ILE A 38 6.08 -7.77 2.16
C ILE A 38 4.62 -7.96 2.55
N THR A 39 4.00 -8.99 1.99
CA THR A 39 2.64 -9.40 2.34
C THR A 39 2.73 -10.71 3.11
N ILE A 40 2.11 -10.76 4.29
CA ILE A 40 2.00 -11.97 5.10
C ILE A 40 0.52 -12.36 5.11
N GLU A 41 0.21 -13.54 4.62
CA GLU A 41 -1.15 -14.08 4.64
C GLU A 41 -1.34 -14.95 5.90
N SER A 42 -1.97 -14.39 6.94
CA SER A 42 -2.37 -15.11 8.16
C SER A 42 -3.67 -14.52 8.71
N GLU A 43 -4.41 -15.30 9.52
CA GLU A 43 -5.70 -14.93 10.15
C GLU A 43 -6.87 -14.61 9.19
N LEU A 44 -6.87 -15.18 7.98
CA LEU A 44 -7.91 -14.90 6.97
C LEU A 44 -9.34 -15.18 7.47
N LEU A 45 -9.56 -16.21 8.29
CA LEU A 45 -10.92 -16.60 8.68
C LEU A 45 -11.64 -15.56 9.55
N GLU A 46 -10.98 -15.01 10.58
CA GLU A 46 -11.60 -14.01 11.46
C GLU A 46 -11.78 -12.66 10.76
N ILE A 47 -10.81 -12.26 9.94
CA ILE A 47 -10.89 -11.03 9.14
C ILE A 47 -12.09 -11.12 8.18
N VAL A 48 -12.20 -12.21 7.42
CA VAL A 48 -13.31 -12.40 6.47
C VAL A 48 -14.65 -12.47 7.22
N ARG A 49 -14.70 -13.14 8.38
CA ARG A 49 -15.92 -13.18 9.21
C ARG A 49 -16.36 -11.76 9.61
N LEU A 50 -15.42 -10.92 10.02
CA LEU A 50 -15.70 -9.53 10.40
C LEU A 50 -16.12 -8.67 9.20
N GLU A 51 -15.45 -8.79 8.06
CA GLU A 51 -15.83 -8.11 6.81
C GLU A 51 -17.28 -8.43 6.42
N ARG A 52 -17.66 -9.72 6.42
CA ARG A 52 -19.05 -10.14 6.15
C ARG A 52 -20.06 -9.63 7.17
N ALA A 53 -19.68 -9.60 8.45
CA ALA A 53 -20.53 -9.05 9.49
C ALA A 53 -20.79 -7.55 9.29
N LEU A 54 -19.76 -6.77 8.93
CA LEU A 54 -19.88 -5.35 8.62
C LEU A 54 -20.77 -5.11 7.40
N GLU A 55 -20.55 -5.86 6.31
CA GLU A 55 -21.37 -5.80 5.10
C GLU A 55 -22.85 -6.02 5.41
N LYS A 56 -23.16 -7.09 6.14
CA LYS A 56 -24.55 -7.44 6.50
C LYS A 56 -25.18 -6.41 7.43
N THR A 57 -24.44 -5.93 8.41
CA THR A 57 -24.97 -5.02 9.44
C THR A 57 -25.26 -3.64 8.88
N PHE A 58 -24.40 -3.14 8.00
CA PHE A 58 -24.48 -1.77 7.47
C PHE A 58 -24.98 -1.70 6.01
N GLY A 59 -25.24 -2.84 5.36
CA GLY A 59 -25.68 -2.88 3.96
C GLY A 59 -24.60 -2.45 2.97
N LEU A 60 -23.33 -2.70 3.28
CA LEU A 60 -22.21 -2.31 2.41
C LEU A 60 -22.06 -3.31 1.26
N GLN A 61 -21.68 -2.82 0.09
CA GLN A 61 -21.32 -3.68 -1.04
C GLN A 61 -20.05 -4.49 -0.75
N GLN A 62 -19.12 -3.89 -0.02
CA GLN A 62 -17.86 -4.52 0.37
C GLN A 62 -17.33 -3.86 1.64
N ALA A 63 -16.81 -4.66 2.56
CA ALA A 63 -16.01 -4.19 3.69
C ALA A 63 -14.60 -4.78 3.61
N LEU A 64 -13.60 -3.99 4.00
CA LEU A 64 -12.21 -4.43 4.11
C LEU A 64 -11.73 -4.17 5.53
N VAL A 65 -11.18 -5.18 6.18
CA VAL A 65 -10.60 -5.07 7.51
C VAL A 65 -9.08 -5.15 7.40
N ALA A 66 -8.40 -4.14 7.95
CA ALA A 66 -6.96 -4.12 8.08
C ALA A 66 -6.59 -4.61 9.49
N PRO A 67 -5.87 -5.74 9.64
CA PRO A 67 -5.46 -6.22 10.95
C PRO A 67 -4.38 -5.30 11.55
N LEU A 68 -4.45 -5.10 12.86
CA LEU A 68 -3.41 -4.41 13.64
C LEU A 68 -2.70 -5.43 14.53
N SER A 69 -1.37 -5.39 14.56
CA SER A 69 -0.56 -6.24 15.45
C SER A 69 -0.55 -5.77 16.91
N ASP A 70 -0.82 -4.48 17.15
CA ASP A 70 -0.91 -3.87 18.49
C ASP A 70 -2.18 -3.00 18.54
N PRO A 71 -3.10 -3.24 19.49
CA PRO A 71 -4.32 -2.44 19.66
C PRO A 71 -4.08 -0.94 19.89
N ASN A 72 -2.90 -0.54 20.36
CA ASN A 72 -2.54 0.87 20.62
C ASN A 72 -1.75 1.51 19.47
N ALA A 73 -1.39 0.75 18.44
CA ALA A 73 -0.69 1.30 17.29
C ALA A 73 -1.60 2.22 16.47
N ASP A 74 -0.98 3.16 15.76
CA ASP A 74 -1.69 3.97 14.76
C ASP A 74 -2.29 3.05 13.69
N PRO A 75 -3.62 3.06 13.46
CA PRO A 75 -4.26 2.22 12.46
C PRO A 75 -4.05 2.74 11.03
N VAL A 76 -3.64 4.00 10.85
CA VAL A 76 -3.55 4.64 9.53
C VAL A 76 -2.66 3.85 8.56
N PRO A 77 -1.45 3.39 8.92
CA PRO A 77 -0.60 2.63 8.00
C PRO A 77 -1.22 1.31 7.54
N ALA A 78 -1.89 0.58 8.43
CA ALA A 78 -2.53 -0.70 8.10
C ALA A 78 -3.73 -0.49 7.17
N ILE A 79 -4.57 0.49 7.47
CA ILE A 79 -5.71 0.87 6.63
C ILE A 79 -5.23 1.34 5.25
N ALA A 80 -4.20 2.19 5.22
CA ALA A 80 -3.62 2.71 3.99
C ALA A 80 -3.07 1.59 3.10
N ALA A 81 -2.37 0.62 3.68
CA ALA A 81 -1.85 -0.54 2.95
C ALA A 81 -2.98 -1.37 2.32
N LYS A 82 -3.99 -1.75 3.11
CA LYS A 82 -5.14 -2.54 2.63
C LYS A 82 -5.93 -1.78 1.55
N THR A 83 -6.13 -0.47 1.74
CA THR A 83 -6.83 0.39 0.78
C THR A 83 -6.06 0.52 -0.53
N GLY A 84 -4.74 0.69 -0.48
CA GLY A 84 -3.92 0.87 -1.68
C GLY A 84 -3.86 -0.41 -2.52
N MET A 85 -3.81 -1.58 -1.88
CA MET A 85 -3.94 -2.87 -2.55
C MET A 85 -5.31 -3.00 -3.24
N PHE A 86 -6.40 -2.71 -2.51
CA PHE A 86 -7.75 -2.73 -3.09
C PHE A 86 -7.88 -1.79 -4.30
N LEU A 87 -7.42 -0.55 -4.18
CA LEU A 87 -7.48 0.43 -5.27
C LEU A 87 -6.67 -0.03 -6.48
N SER A 88 -5.51 -0.67 -6.25
CA SER A 88 -4.69 -1.23 -7.33
C SER A 88 -5.48 -2.22 -8.19
N ASP A 89 -6.35 -3.02 -7.58
CA ASP A 89 -7.14 -4.05 -8.27
C ASP A 89 -8.47 -3.50 -8.80
N ALA A 90 -9.06 -2.55 -8.09
CA ALA A 90 -10.34 -1.95 -8.46
C ALA A 90 -10.23 -0.97 -9.65
N MET A 91 -9.11 -0.24 -9.77
CA MET A 91 -8.93 0.76 -10.83
C MET A 91 -8.75 0.13 -12.21
N LYS A 92 -9.53 0.62 -13.18
CA LYS A 92 -9.58 0.13 -14.56
C LYS A 92 -9.58 1.30 -15.55
N SER A 93 -9.21 1.02 -16.80
CA SER A 93 -9.28 2.00 -17.89
C SER A 93 -10.72 2.49 -18.09
N GLY A 94 -10.91 3.76 -18.47
CA GLY A 94 -12.23 4.39 -18.65
C GLY A 94 -12.88 4.90 -17.35
N MET A 95 -12.28 4.66 -16.18
CA MET A 95 -12.84 5.11 -14.90
C MET A 95 -12.54 6.60 -14.63
N ARG A 96 -13.50 7.26 -13.95
CA ARG A 96 -13.31 8.60 -13.36
C ARG A 96 -13.38 8.47 -11.85
N VAL A 97 -12.28 8.79 -11.16
CA VAL A 97 -12.17 8.62 -9.71
C VAL A 97 -12.19 10.00 -9.05
N GLY A 98 -13.20 10.24 -8.22
CA GLY A 98 -13.26 11.39 -7.34
C GLY A 98 -12.40 11.18 -6.10
N VAL A 99 -11.53 12.13 -5.76
CA VAL A 99 -10.63 12.05 -4.60
C VAL A 99 -10.86 13.26 -3.70
N GLY A 100 -11.06 13.00 -2.41
CA GLY A 100 -11.06 14.02 -1.35
C GLY A 100 -9.65 14.22 -0.75
N TRP A 101 -9.54 14.98 0.33
CA TRP A 101 -8.32 15.10 1.12
C TRP A 101 -8.39 14.26 2.40
N GLY A 102 -7.23 13.89 2.94
CA GLY A 102 -7.13 13.25 4.24
C GLY A 102 -5.79 12.54 4.43
N VAL A 103 -5.33 12.48 5.68
CA VAL A 103 -4.07 11.81 6.02
C VAL A 103 -4.08 10.35 5.57
N THR A 104 -5.17 9.61 5.82
CA THR A 104 -5.29 8.21 5.41
C THR A 104 -5.21 8.02 3.89
N LEU A 105 -5.86 8.90 3.11
CA LEU A 105 -5.81 8.85 1.65
C LEU A 105 -4.40 9.16 1.13
N PHE A 106 -3.73 10.13 1.72
CA PHE A 106 -2.34 10.45 1.37
C PHE A 106 -1.41 9.28 1.67
N HIS A 107 -1.53 8.68 2.84
CA HIS A 107 -0.75 7.50 3.25
C HIS A 107 -1.05 6.25 2.41
N THR A 108 -2.18 6.23 1.68
CA THR A 108 -2.54 5.12 0.78
C THR A 108 -1.73 5.12 -0.51
N LEU A 109 -1.30 6.28 -1.00
CA LEU A 109 -0.66 6.45 -2.30
C LEU A 109 0.55 5.51 -2.54
N PRO A 110 1.48 5.31 -1.58
CA PRO A 110 2.64 4.46 -1.79
C PRO A 110 2.30 2.97 -1.96
N PHE A 111 1.11 2.55 -1.51
CA PHE A 111 0.66 1.17 -1.62
C PHE A 111 -0.06 0.89 -2.95
N ILE A 112 -0.49 1.92 -3.66
CA ILE A 112 -1.09 1.79 -4.99
C ILE A 112 -0.01 1.36 -5.99
N SER A 113 -0.30 0.30 -6.74
CA SER A 113 0.59 -0.21 -7.77
C SER A 113 0.47 0.63 -9.03
N ALA A 114 1.60 1.07 -9.57
CA ALA A 114 1.63 1.80 -10.83
C ALA A 114 1.05 0.92 -11.95
N LYS A 115 -0.01 1.40 -12.58
CA LYS A 115 -0.65 0.77 -13.75
C LYS A 115 -0.90 1.83 -14.81
N SER A 116 -0.62 1.51 -16.08
CA SER A 116 -1.04 2.35 -17.19
C SER A 116 -2.52 2.10 -17.45
N LEU A 117 -3.36 3.11 -17.22
CA LEU A 117 -4.81 3.05 -17.41
C LEU A 117 -5.20 4.03 -18.52
N ALA A 118 -5.80 3.52 -19.60
CA ALA A 118 -6.29 4.34 -20.70
C ALA A 118 -7.60 5.04 -20.31
N ASP A 119 -7.80 6.27 -20.77
CA ASP A 119 -9.02 7.05 -20.50
C ASP A 119 -9.41 7.10 -19.00
N PHE A 120 -8.40 7.19 -18.13
CA PHE A 120 -8.59 7.28 -16.69
C PHE A 120 -8.44 8.72 -16.22
N SER A 121 -9.37 9.22 -15.40
CA SER A 121 -9.29 10.57 -14.84
C SER A 121 -9.43 10.58 -13.33
N VAL A 122 -8.66 11.47 -12.70
CA VAL A 122 -8.73 11.76 -11.27
C VAL A 122 -9.29 13.16 -11.11
N ILE A 123 -10.37 13.28 -10.33
CA ILE A 123 -11.11 14.53 -10.13
C ILE A 123 -11.05 14.87 -8.65
N SER A 124 -10.65 16.10 -8.32
CA SER A 124 -10.78 16.59 -6.94
C SER A 124 -12.25 16.82 -6.61
N LEU A 125 -12.75 16.17 -5.56
CA LEU A 125 -14.14 16.37 -5.09
C LEU A 125 -14.28 17.60 -4.18
N LEU A 126 -13.18 18.27 -3.87
CA LEU A 126 -13.15 19.42 -2.98
C LEU A 126 -12.52 20.61 -3.72
N GLY A 127 -13.20 21.77 -3.63
CA GLY A 127 -12.72 23.03 -4.19
C GLY A 127 -11.68 23.66 -3.27
N GLY A 128 -10.39 23.47 -3.56
CA GLY A 128 -9.32 24.01 -2.71
C GLY A 128 -7.92 23.56 -3.18
N VAL A 129 -7.28 24.46 -3.92
CA VAL A 129 -5.86 24.59 -4.32
C VAL A 129 -4.92 23.38 -4.13
N GLY A 130 -4.56 22.79 -5.27
CA GLY A 130 -3.39 21.95 -5.42
C GLY A 130 -3.25 21.53 -6.87
N VAL A 131 -2.70 22.41 -7.71
CA VAL A 131 -2.31 22.04 -9.07
C VAL A 131 -1.35 20.87 -8.95
N ALA A 132 -1.81 19.67 -9.29
CA ALA A 132 -0.94 18.51 -9.44
C ALA A 132 0.00 18.81 -10.61
N ARG A 133 1.19 19.33 -10.31
CA ARG A 133 2.25 19.41 -11.31
C ARG A 133 2.62 17.98 -11.68
N ARG A 134 2.41 17.63 -12.95
CA ARG A 134 3.15 16.54 -13.59
C ARG A 134 4.63 16.87 -13.45
N VAL A 135 5.38 15.97 -12.80
CA VAL A 135 6.83 15.84 -12.95
C VAL A 135 7.06 14.73 -13.96
#